data_AF-A0A958G527-F1
#
_entry.id   AF-A0A958G527-F1
#
_cell.length_a   1.000
_cell.length_b   1.000
_cell.length_c   1.000
_cell.angle_alpha   90.00
_cell.angle_beta   90.00
_cell.angle_gamma   90.00
#
_symmetry.space_group_name_H-M   'P 1'
#
loop_
_entity.id
_entity.type
_entity.pdbx_description
1 polymer ?
#
loop_
_entity_poly.entity_id
_entity_poly.type
_entity_poly.pdbx_seq_one_letter_code
_entity_poly.pdbx_strand_id
1 'polypeptide(L)'
;MNYVTHLECSMCRLELESERLWNLCPNCRKPLLVRYDLAAVRQKVTREDIARREPNLWRYEEVLPVRKDIYKLTLGEGYTPLITARRLGKVVDFPNLLIKEEGVNPTCSFKARGLVMAVSRAYELGVKALSIPSAGNAAGAMSAYASLAGIPAFVFMPRDVPKPFVAECLALGASVTLIDGLITDCGRVAANEVAEYGRFDVSTLKEPYRIEGKKTMGYEVAEQLGWALPDVIIYPTGGGTGLIGMWKAFAEMEALGWIDSKRPRMVTVQAEGCAPMVRAFQREEQFAEPWKNAHTVADGLRVPAAVGDFLILNALRESQGTAVAVSDREMMDGANLIGRT
;
A
#
# COMPACT_ATOMS: atom_id res chain seq x y z
N MET A 1 -5.14 23.38 -1.18
CA MET A 1 -4.55 23.76 0.13
C MET A 1 -3.66 22.61 0.59
N ASN A 2 -2.52 22.87 1.24
CA ASN A 2 -1.60 21.82 1.68
C ASN A 2 -1.51 21.78 3.21
N TYR A 3 -1.67 20.60 3.80
CA TYR A 3 -1.55 20.36 5.24
C TYR A 3 -0.35 19.50 5.59
N VAL A 4 0.47 19.05 4.62
CA VAL A 4 1.72 18.34 4.90
C VAL A 4 2.66 19.27 5.67
N THR A 5 3.15 18.80 6.81
CA THR A 5 4.11 19.52 7.64
C THR A 5 5.54 19.08 7.36
N HIS A 6 5.82 17.78 7.48
CA HIS A 6 7.14 17.20 7.27
C HIS A 6 7.04 15.70 6.96
N LEU A 7 8.18 15.09 6.64
CA LEU A 7 8.35 13.64 6.65
C LEU A 7 9.03 13.23 7.96
N GLU A 8 8.52 12.19 8.62
CA GLU A 8 9.09 11.68 9.86
C GLU A 8 9.59 10.25 9.66
N CYS A 9 10.81 9.96 10.10
CA CYS A 9 11.30 8.59 10.12
C CYS A 9 10.51 7.75 11.14
N SER A 10 9.90 6.67 10.65
CA SER A 10 9.11 5.71 11.44
C SER A 10 9.85 5.03 12.60
N MET A 11 11.20 5.04 12.59
CA MET A 11 12.04 4.47 13.64
C MET A 11 12.73 5.54 14.49
N CYS A 12 13.69 6.28 13.92
CA CYS A 12 14.50 7.24 14.69
C CYS A 12 13.89 8.63 14.85
N ARG A 13 12.65 8.85 14.39
CA ARG A 13 11.91 10.13 14.50
C ARG A 13 12.58 11.36 13.87
N LEU A 14 13.62 11.17 13.06
CA LEU A 14 14.22 12.25 12.28
C LEU A 14 13.16 12.90 11.38
N GLU A 15 12.99 14.21 11.53
CA GLU A 15 12.16 15.03 10.67
C GLU A 15 12.96 15.48 9.44
N LEU A 16 12.30 15.44 8.28
CA LEU A 16 12.86 15.83 6.99
C LEU A 16 11.86 16.72 6.26
N GLU A 17 12.36 17.65 5.46
CA GLU A 17 11.52 18.47 4.59
C GLU A 17 10.74 17.60 3.60
N SER A 18 9.49 17.97 3.35
CA SER A 18 8.61 17.20 2.45
C SER A 18 8.79 17.59 0.97
N GLU A 19 9.43 18.72 0.72
CA GLU A 19 9.62 19.42 -0.55
C GLU A 19 10.80 18.87 -1.37
N ARG A 20 11.40 17.77 -0.92
CA ARG A 20 12.44 17.04 -1.64
C ARG A 20 12.05 15.59 -1.84
N LEU A 21 12.63 14.99 -2.87
CA LEU A 21 12.52 13.55 -3.10
C LEU A 21 13.31 12.82 -2.02
N TRP A 22 12.61 12.00 -1.25
CA TRP A 22 13.22 11.12 -0.27
C TRP A 22 12.81 9.68 -0.55
N ASN A 23 13.82 8.80 -0.48
CA ASN A 23 13.56 7.38 -0.38
C ASN A 23 13.44 6.98 1.10
N LEU A 24 14.43 6.27 1.62
CA LEU A 24 14.49 5.87 3.04
C LEU A 24 15.14 6.95 3.89
N CYS A 25 14.91 6.88 5.20
CA CYS A 25 15.60 7.75 6.16
C CYS A 25 17.12 7.72 5.93
N PRO A 26 17.79 8.88 5.80
CA PRO A 26 19.24 8.92 5.57
C PRO A 26 20.04 8.40 6.76
N ASN A 27 19.48 8.47 7.99
CA ASN A 27 20.15 8.04 9.21
C ASN A 27 20.06 6.51 9.44
N CYS A 28 18.85 5.95 9.42
CA CYS A 28 18.64 4.54 9.80
C CYS A 28 18.06 3.64 8.69
N ARG A 29 17.87 4.17 7.48
CA ARG A 29 17.35 3.44 6.31
C ARG A 29 15.96 2.81 6.54
N LYS A 30 15.17 3.31 7.49
CA LYS A 30 13.77 2.90 7.72
C LYS A 30 12.77 3.80 6.97
N PRO A 31 11.51 3.34 6.78
CA PRO A 31 10.50 4.10 6.03
C PRO A 31 10.26 5.49 6.61
N LEU A 32 9.96 6.44 5.73
CA LEU A 32 9.49 7.77 6.09
C LEU A 32 7.96 7.80 6.05
N LEU A 33 7.34 8.53 6.96
CA LEU A 33 5.89 8.71 7.05
C LEU A 33 5.55 10.18 6.81
N VAL A 34 4.50 10.47 6.05
CA VAL A 34 4.04 11.84 5.85
C VAL A 34 3.23 12.29 7.08
N ARG A 35 3.57 13.46 7.62
CA ARG A 35 2.87 14.12 8.72
C ARG A 35 2.07 15.31 8.22
N TYR A 36 0.94 15.56 8.89
CA TYR A 36 -0.03 16.59 8.52
C TYR A 36 -0.40 17.46 9.72
N ASP A 37 -0.77 18.70 9.46
CA ASP A 37 -1.43 19.58 10.42
C ASP A 37 -2.91 19.20 10.53
N LEU A 38 -3.18 18.11 11.27
CA LEU A 38 -4.54 17.60 11.46
C LEU A 38 -5.43 18.57 12.24
N ALA A 39 -4.85 19.45 13.06
CA ALA A 39 -5.62 20.49 13.75
C ALA A 39 -6.20 21.50 12.75
N ALA A 40 -5.40 21.92 11.77
CA ALA A 40 -5.86 22.78 10.70
C ALA A 40 -6.87 22.08 9.77
N VAL A 41 -6.69 20.78 9.48
CA VAL A 41 -7.68 20.00 8.72
C VAL A 41 -9.01 19.93 9.47
N ARG A 42 -8.99 19.58 10.75
CA ARG A 42 -10.18 19.46 11.62
C ARG A 42 -11.01 20.74 11.66
N GLN A 43 -10.36 21.91 11.61
CA GLN A 43 -11.05 23.20 11.61
C GLN A 43 -11.72 23.55 10.28
N LYS A 44 -11.28 22.94 9.18
CA LYS A 44 -11.66 23.34 7.82
C LYS A 44 -12.51 22.32 7.07
N VAL A 45 -12.47 21.05 7.47
CA VAL A 45 -13.09 19.95 6.72
C VAL A 45 -13.95 19.10 7.65
N THR A 46 -15.21 18.97 7.29
CA THR A 46 -16.19 18.12 7.97
C THR A 46 -16.43 16.81 7.20
N ARG A 47 -17.08 15.86 7.86
CA ARG A 47 -17.47 14.58 7.23
C ARG A 47 -18.49 14.80 6.10
N GLU A 48 -19.35 15.81 6.27
CA GLU A 48 -20.37 16.23 5.31
C GLU A 48 -19.74 16.84 4.05
N ASP A 49 -18.61 17.55 4.19
CA ASP A 49 -17.85 18.05 3.04
C ASP A 49 -17.27 16.89 2.22
N ILE A 50 -16.75 15.86 2.88
CA ILE A 50 -16.24 14.65 2.20
C ILE A 50 -17.35 13.95 1.42
N ALA A 51 -18.53 13.79 2.03
CA ALA A 51 -19.66 13.07 1.42
C ALA A 51 -20.16 13.69 0.10
N ARG A 52 -19.93 14.99 -0.12
CA ARG A 52 -20.33 15.73 -1.33
C ARG A 52 -19.33 15.64 -2.49
N ARG A 53 -18.15 15.07 -2.25
CA ARG A 53 -17.09 14.95 -3.26
C ARG A 53 -17.30 13.75 -4.17
N GLU A 54 -16.67 13.81 -5.34
CA GLU A 54 -16.61 12.68 -6.26
C GLU A 54 -16.06 11.41 -5.58
N PRO A 55 -16.61 10.23 -5.88
CA PRO A 55 -16.22 8.97 -5.26
C PRO A 55 -14.92 8.43 -5.85
N ASN A 56 -13.79 9.07 -5.54
CA ASN A 56 -12.45 8.62 -5.93
C ASN A 56 -11.44 8.84 -4.79
N LEU A 57 -10.20 8.41 -5.00
CA LEU A 57 -9.11 8.51 -4.03
C LEU A 57 -8.87 9.95 -3.52
N TRP A 58 -9.02 10.96 -4.38
CA TRP A 58 -8.74 12.37 -4.07
C TRP A 58 -9.80 13.02 -3.19
N ARG A 59 -10.91 12.34 -2.89
CA ARG A 59 -11.92 12.87 -1.96
C ARG A 59 -11.36 13.16 -0.56
N TYR A 60 -10.22 12.58 -0.19
CA TYR A 60 -9.51 12.81 1.08
C TYR A 60 -8.27 13.70 0.93
N GLU A 61 -8.25 14.61 -0.06
CA GLU A 61 -7.06 15.38 -0.45
C GLU A 61 -6.29 16.09 0.69
N GLU A 62 -6.95 16.51 1.76
CA GLU A 62 -6.32 17.24 2.86
C GLU A 62 -5.35 16.39 3.67
N VAL A 63 -5.52 15.07 3.61
CA VAL A 63 -4.63 14.10 4.23
C VAL A 63 -3.82 13.36 3.17
N LEU A 64 -3.61 13.94 1.99
CA LEU A 64 -2.77 13.37 0.93
C LEU A 64 -1.63 14.34 0.57
N PRO A 65 -0.44 13.84 0.19
CA PRO A 65 0.77 14.66 0.11
C PRO A 65 0.92 15.54 -1.14
N VAL A 66 -0.11 15.65 -2.00
CA VAL A 66 -0.02 16.38 -3.28
C VAL A 66 -0.65 17.75 -3.15
N ARG A 67 0.13 18.81 -3.41
CA ARG A 67 -0.22 20.18 -3.02
C ARG A 67 -0.95 20.93 -4.11
N LYS A 68 -0.57 20.71 -5.37
CA LYS A 68 -1.15 21.39 -6.54
C LYS A 68 -2.02 20.43 -7.35
N ASP A 69 -3.20 20.90 -7.73
CA ASP A 69 -4.22 20.10 -8.41
C ASP A 69 -3.74 19.50 -9.73
N ILE A 70 -2.88 20.23 -10.47
CA ILE A 70 -2.30 19.76 -11.73
C ILE A 70 -1.48 18.47 -11.60
N TYR A 71 -1.04 18.13 -10.39
CA TYR A 71 -0.26 16.92 -10.12
C TYR A 71 -1.09 15.81 -9.50
N LYS A 72 -2.39 16.02 -9.26
CA LYS A 72 -3.32 14.99 -8.75
C LYS A 72 -3.73 14.06 -9.89
N LEU A 73 -2.81 13.18 -10.27
CA LEU A 73 -3.06 12.18 -11.31
C LEU A 73 -4.21 11.27 -10.88
N THR A 74 -5.02 10.81 -11.81
CA THR A 74 -6.03 9.79 -11.50
C THR A 74 -6.40 8.99 -12.74
N LEU A 75 -6.69 7.70 -12.53
CA LEU A 75 -7.38 6.84 -13.49
C LEU A 75 -8.78 6.47 -12.96
N GLY A 76 -9.26 7.13 -11.91
CA GLY A 76 -10.52 6.80 -11.23
C GLY A 76 -10.38 5.80 -10.08
N GLU A 77 -9.16 5.53 -9.59
CA GLU A 77 -8.94 4.66 -8.43
C GLU A 77 -9.60 5.17 -7.13
N GLY A 78 -9.88 4.23 -6.24
CA GLY A 78 -10.51 4.53 -4.96
C GLY A 78 -12.03 4.40 -4.96
N TYR A 79 -12.62 4.73 -3.81
CA TYR A 79 -14.01 4.51 -3.44
C TYR A 79 -14.58 3.16 -3.87
N THR A 80 -13.78 2.11 -3.71
CA THR A 80 -14.14 0.78 -4.21
C THR A 80 -15.32 0.18 -3.44
N PRO A 81 -16.06 -0.77 -4.01
CA PRO A 81 -17.22 -1.37 -3.35
C PRO A 81 -16.87 -2.02 -2.00
N LEU A 82 -17.74 -1.81 -1.00
CA LEU A 82 -17.77 -2.57 0.25
C LEU A 82 -18.94 -3.55 0.19
N ILE A 83 -18.64 -4.78 -0.22
CA ILE A 83 -19.65 -5.80 -0.56
C ILE A 83 -20.07 -6.54 0.70
N THR A 84 -21.38 -6.60 0.98
CA THR A 84 -21.92 -7.50 2.00
C THR A 84 -21.96 -8.93 1.49
N ALA A 85 -21.05 -9.79 1.95
CA ALA A 85 -20.88 -11.16 1.49
C ALA A 85 -21.87 -12.12 2.18
N ARG A 86 -23.18 -11.91 1.99
CA ARG A 86 -24.25 -12.58 2.76
C ARG A 86 -24.16 -14.11 2.76
N ARG A 87 -23.99 -14.72 1.59
CA ARG A 87 -24.00 -16.18 1.46
C ARG A 87 -22.69 -16.80 1.92
N LEU A 88 -21.54 -16.18 1.59
CA LEU A 88 -20.25 -16.56 2.16
C LEU A 88 -20.30 -16.50 3.70
N GLY A 89 -20.76 -15.38 4.25
CA GLY A 89 -20.92 -15.15 5.68
C GLY A 89 -21.76 -16.21 6.36
N LYS A 90 -22.85 -16.68 5.73
CA LYS A 90 -23.62 -17.82 6.24
C LYS A 90 -22.82 -19.13 6.24
N VAL A 91 -22.00 -19.38 5.22
CA VAL A 91 -21.19 -20.61 5.12
C VAL A 91 -20.07 -20.64 6.16
N VAL A 92 -19.46 -19.50 6.47
CA VAL A 92 -18.34 -19.40 7.43
C VAL A 92 -18.76 -18.97 8.84
N ASP A 93 -20.05 -18.81 9.09
CA ASP A 93 -20.63 -18.33 10.36
C ASP A 93 -20.20 -16.89 10.77
N PHE A 94 -20.08 -16.00 9.79
CA PHE A 94 -19.86 -14.57 9.95
C PHE A 94 -20.96 -13.76 9.26
N PRO A 95 -22.11 -13.49 9.91
CA PRO A 95 -23.27 -12.88 9.27
C PRO A 95 -23.04 -11.44 8.79
N ASN A 96 -22.07 -10.73 9.38
CA ASN A 96 -21.68 -9.36 9.05
C ASN A 96 -20.36 -9.29 8.25
N LEU A 97 -20.12 -10.29 7.39
CA LEU A 97 -18.91 -10.34 6.56
C LEU A 97 -18.98 -9.32 5.41
N LEU A 98 -17.95 -8.48 5.34
CA LEU A 98 -17.77 -7.47 4.30
C LEU A 98 -16.51 -7.76 3.49
N ILE A 99 -16.54 -7.49 2.19
CA ILE A 99 -15.38 -7.56 1.29
C ILE A 99 -15.14 -6.18 0.71
N LYS A 100 -13.97 -5.60 1.01
CA LYS A 100 -13.50 -4.39 0.33
C LYS A 100 -12.88 -4.79 -1.00
N GLU A 101 -13.63 -4.62 -2.08
CA GLU A 101 -13.29 -5.16 -3.40
C GLU A 101 -12.28 -4.25 -4.12
N GLU A 102 -10.99 -4.47 -3.88
CA GLU A 102 -9.92 -3.65 -4.45
C GLU A 102 -9.46 -4.09 -5.86
N GLY A 103 -9.98 -5.21 -6.38
CA GLY A 103 -9.70 -5.71 -7.72
C GLY A 103 -10.31 -4.86 -8.82
N VAL A 104 -11.30 -4.01 -8.52
CA VAL A 104 -11.95 -3.12 -9.51
C VAL A 104 -11.23 -1.79 -9.74
N ASN A 105 -10.07 -1.57 -9.08
CA ASN A 105 -9.26 -0.40 -9.40
C ASN A 105 -8.77 -0.43 -10.87
N PRO A 106 -8.40 0.70 -11.47
CA PRO A 106 -8.05 0.81 -12.90
C PRO A 106 -6.94 -0.12 -13.38
N THR A 107 -6.02 -0.54 -12.49
CA THR A 107 -4.93 -1.47 -12.79
C THR A 107 -5.20 -2.87 -12.21
N CYS A 108 -6.48 -3.20 -12.05
CA CYS A 108 -7.01 -4.45 -11.51
C CYS A 108 -6.47 -4.81 -10.11
N SER A 109 -6.07 -3.81 -9.32
CA SER A 109 -5.38 -4.05 -8.04
C SER A 109 -5.33 -2.82 -7.14
N PHE A 110 -5.37 -3.03 -5.82
CA PHE A 110 -5.08 -2.00 -4.80
C PHE A 110 -3.71 -1.31 -4.95
N LYS A 111 -2.81 -1.82 -5.79
CA LYS A 111 -1.53 -1.15 -6.11
C LYS A 111 -1.76 0.20 -6.76
N ALA A 112 -2.90 0.39 -7.45
CA ALA A 112 -3.33 1.65 -8.03
C ALA A 112 -3.21 2.81 -7.03
N ARG A 113 -3.85 2.65 -5.86
CA ARG A 113 -3.87 3.63 -4.77
C ARG A 113 -2.50 4.13 -4.37
N GLY A 114 -1.59 3.20 -4.07
CA GLY A 114 -0.25 3.58 -3.63
C GLY A 114 0.55 4.26 -4.74
N LEU A 115 0.41 3.77 -5.98
CA LEU A 115 1.25 4.22 -7.08
C LEU A 115 0.79 5.53 -7.67
N VAL A 116 -0.53 5.80 -7.73
CA VAL A 116 -1.00 7.14 -8.07
C VAL A 116 -0.41 8.17 -7.13
N MET A 117 -0.34 7.86 -5.83
CA MET A 117 0.16 8.80 -4.85
C MET A 117 1.67 9.05 -4.96
N ALA A 118 2.45 7.98 -5.12
CA ALA A 118 3.88 8.10 -5.30
C ALA A 118 4.26 8.79 -6.61
N VAL A 119 3.59 8.47 -7.71
CA VAL A 119 3.86 9.11 -9.00
C VAL A 119 3.42 10.56 -8.98
N SER A 120 2.22 10.88 -8.46
CA SER A 120 1.72 12.26 -8.34
C SER A 120 2.67 13.13 -7.53
N ARG A 121 3.13 12.63 -6.37
CA ARG A 121 4.04 13.39 -5.53
C ARG A 121 5.44 13.49 -6.12
N ALA A 122 5.96 12.43 -6.73
CA ALA A 122 7.25 12.50 -7.42
C ALA A 122 7.21 13.47 -8.63
N TYR A 123 6.09 13.49 -9.36
CA TYR A 123 5.84 14.42 -10.46
C TYR A 123 5.85 15.86 -9.97
N GLU A 124 5.11 16.15 -8.90
CA GLU A 124 5.09 17.47 -8.27
C GLU A 124 6.48 17.95 -7.82
N LEU A 125 7.33 17.03 -7.38
CA LEU A 125 8.70 17.29 -6.94
C LEU A 125 9.72 17.29 -8.09
N GLY A 126 9.27 17.16 -9.34
CA GLY A 126 10.12 17.34 -10.52
C GLY A 126 10.99 16.13 -10.88
N VAL A 127 10.58 14.92 -10.49
CA VAL A 127 11.25 13.67 -10.87
C VAL A 127 11.47 13.57 -12.39
N LYS A 128 12.59 12.99 -12.80
CA LYS A 128 12.93 12.81 -14.24
C LYS A 128 12.68 11.39 -14.75
N ALA A 129 12.69 10.41 -13.87
CA ALA A 129 12.43 9.02 -14.19
C ALA A 129 12.08 8.23 -12.93
N LEU A 130 11.26 7.20 -13.09
CA LEU A 130 10.84 6.29 -12.03
C LEU A 130 11.48 4.92 -12.21
N SER A 131 11.78 4.26 -11.09
CA SER A 131 12.35 2.92 -11.06
C SER A 131 11.54 2.02 -10.13
N ILE A 132 11.22 0.80 -10.58
CA ILE A 132 10.61 -0.22 -9.73
C ILE A 132 11.14 -1.64 -10.04
N PRO A 133 11.68 -2.35 -9.05
CA PRO A 133 11.90 -3.80 -9.12
C PRO A 133 10.60 -4.52 -8.73
N SER A 134 9.82 -4.94 -9.71
CA SER A 134 8.55 -5.65 -9.46
C SER A 134 8.15 -6.53 -10.63
N ALA A 135 7.73 -7.76 -10.31
CA ALA A 135 7.31 -8.78 -11.27
C ALA A 135 5.78 -9.01 -11.25
N GLY A 136 4.98 -7.96 -11.04
CA GLY A 136 3.52 -8.10 -10.89
C GLY A 136 2.79 -6.76 -10.83
N ASN A 137 1.61 -6.73 -10.22
CA ASN A 137 0.67 -5.59 -10.23
C ASN A 137 1.26 -4.21 -9.87
N ALA A 138 2.37 -4.14 -9.11
CA ALA A 138 3.00 -2.85 -8.82
C ALA A 138 3.75 -2.29 -10.04
N ALA A 139 4.33 -3.13 -10.90
CA ALA A 139 4.96 -2.71 -12.14
C ALA A 139 3.93 -2.18 -13.16
N GLY A 140 2.84 -2.92 -13.35
CA GLY A 140 1.73 -2.50 -14.21
C GLY A 140 1.15 -1.16 -13.76
N ALA A 141 0.84 -1.04 -12.46
CA ALA A 141 0.37 0.22 -11.90
C ALA A 141 1.38 1.37 -12.08
N MET A 142 2.69 1.10 -11.93
CA MET A 142 3.71 2.16 -12.02
C MET A 142 3.77 2.68 -13.44
N SER A 143 3.78 1.75 -14.39
CA SER A 143 3.79 2.02 -15.83
C SER A 143 2.56 2.85 -16.22
N ALA A 144 1.37 2.52 -15.71
CA ALA A 144 0.14 3.25 -16.01
C ALA A 144 0.19 4.72 -15.54
N TYR A 145 0.53 4.97 -14.28
CA TYR A 145 0.59 6.35 -13.77
C TYR A 145 1.77 7.14 -14.31
N ALA A 146 2.91 6.49 -14.56
CA ALA A 146 4.05 7.14 -15.19
C ALA A 146 3.72 7.58 -16.63
N SER A 147 3.02 6.72 -17.38
CA SER A 147 2.49 7.04 -18.71
C SER A 147 1.53 8.23 -18.68
N LEU A 148 0.58 8.22 -17.73
CA LEU A 148 -0.35 9.34 -17.51
C LEU A 148 0.37 10.66 -17.19
N ALA A 149 1.48 10.61 -16.46
CA ALA A 149 2.28 11.78 -16.11
C ALA A 149 3.30 12.21 -17.19
N GLY A 150 3.49 11.39 -18.24
CA GLY A 150 4.57 11.59 -19.21
C GLY A 150 5.98 11.40 -18.62
N ILE A 151 6.13 10.57 -17.59
CA ILE A 151 7.40 10.32 -16.89
C ILE A 151 8.00 8.99 -17.36
N PRO A 152 9.29 8.95 -17.76
CA PRO A 152 9.97 7.70 -18.06
C PRO A 152 9.91 6.68 -16.91
N ALA A 153 9.47 5.47 -17.23
CA ALA A 153 9.31 4.37 -16.28
C ALA A 153 10.28 3.22 -16.60
N PHE A 154 11.04 2.79 -15.59
CA PHE A 154 11.99 1.68 -15.70
C PHE A 154 11.59 0.56 -14.75
N VAL A 155 11.37 -0.62 -15.31
CA VAL A 155 10.84 -1.79 -14.60
C VAL A 155 11.86 -2.92 -14.69
N PHE A 156 12.22 -3.49 -13.55
CA PHE A 156 13.16 -4.61 -13.47
C PHE A 156 12.42 -5.85 -13.02
N MET A 157 12.42 -6.88 -13.87
CA MET A 157 11.72 -8.14 -13.63
C MET A 157 12.66 -9.35 -13.78
N PRO A 158 12.49 -10.41 -12.99
CA PRO A 158 13.07 -11.71 -13.29
C PRO A 158 12.62 -12.23 -14.67
N ARG A 159 13.47 -12.97 -15.37
CA ARG A 159 13.14 -13.54 -16.70
C ARG A 159 11.96 -14.53 -16.65
N ASP A 160 11.74 -15.18 -15.52
CA ASP A 160 10.68 -16.18 -15.31
C ASP A 160 9.32 -15.58 -14.92
N VAL A 161 9.20 -14.25 -14.90
CA VAL A 161 7.92 -13.56 -14.64
C VAL A 161 6.84 -13.97 -15.67
N PRO A 162 5.57 -14.11 -15.25
CA PRO A 162 4.48 -14.32 -16.20
C PRO A 162 4.45 -13.26 -17.30
N LYS A 163 4.41 -13.70 -18.56
CA LYS A 163 4.43 -12.84 -19.76
C LYS A 163 3.38 -11.71 -19.75
N PRO A 164 2.16 -11.88 -19.21
CA PRO A 164 1.19 -10.80 -19.15
C PRO A 164 1.70 -9.55 -18.42
N PHE A 165 2.48 -9.69 -17.34
CA PHE A 165 3.03 -8.53 -16.61
C PHE A 165 4.06 -7.75 -17.43
N VAL A 166 4.88 -8.46 -18.21
CA VAL A 166 5.84 -7.82 -19.13
C VAL A 166 5.10 -7.09 -20.23
N ALA A 167 4.12 -7.75 -20.85
CA ALA A 167 3.31 -7.17 -21.92
C ALA A 167 2.54 -5.93 -21.46
N GLU A 168 1.93 -5.97 -20.26
CA GLU A 168 1.25 -4.83 -19.66
C GLU A 168 2.19 -3.62 -19.50
N CYS A 169 3.38 -3.83 -18.93
CA CYS A 169 4.33 -2.73 -18.71
C CYS A 169 4.83 -2.12 -20.03
N LEU A 170 5.16 -2.95 -21.02
CA LEU A 170 5.58 -2.50 -22.35
C LEU A 170 4.47 -1.74 -23.08
N ALA A 171 3.23 -2.24 -23.01
CA ALA A 171 2.07 -1.60 -23.64
C ALA A 171 1.77 -0.21 -23.04
N LEU A 172 2.07 -0.03 -21.74
CA LEU A 172 1.95 1.26 -21.04
C LEU A 172 3.17 2.18 -21.24
N GLY A 173 4.18 1.76 -22.00
CA GLY A 173 5.34 2.58 -22.37
C GLY A 173 6.51 2.51 -21.39
N ALA A 174 6.52 1.57 -20.44
CA ALA A 174 7.66 1.37 -19.57
C ALA A 174 8.81 0.63 -20.27
N SER A 175 10.04 1.00 -19.93
CA SER A 175 11.24 0.23 -20.29
C SER A 175 11.38 -0.95 -19.34
N VAL A 176 11.28 -2.17 -19.86
CA VAL A 176 11.38 -3.41 -19.07
C VAL A 176 12.74 -4.07 -19.27
N THR A 177 13.48 -4.23 -18.18
CA THR A 177 14.74 -4.98 -18.13
C THR A 177 14.50 -6.34 -17.49
N LEU A 178 14.64 -7.40 -18.27
CA LEU A 178 14.57 -8.78 -17.79
C LEU A 178 15.94 -9.23 -17.27
N ILE A 179 15.98 -9.76 -16.04
CA ILE A 179 17.20 -10.15 -15.35
C ILE A 179 17.20 -11.66 -15.14
N ASP A 180 18.33 -12.29 -15.47
CA ASP A 180 18.63 -13.69 -15.13
C ASP A 180 18.97 -13.78 -13.64
N GLY A 181 17.94 -13.88 -12.80
CA GLY A 181 18.09 -13.91 -11.35
C GLY A 181 16.75 -13.76 -10.63
N LEU A 182 16.81 -13.58 -9.31
CA LEU A 182 15.64 -13.42 -8.46
C LEU A 182 15.19 -11.96 -8.39
N ILE A 183 14.04 -11.71 -7.77
CA ILE A 183 13.54 -10.36 -7.52
C ILE A 183 14.53 -9.50 -6.69
N THR A 184 15.35 -10.15 -5.87
CA THR A 184 16.44 -9.48 -5.11
C THR A 184 17.53 -8.95 -6.04
N ASP A 185 17.87 -9.69 -7.11
CA ASP A 185 18.83 -9.23 -8.12
C ASP A 185 18.28 -8.07 -8.92
N CYS A 186 16.97 -8.11 -9.23
CA CYS A 186 16.26 -6.98 -9.83
C CYS A 186 16.34 -5.73 -8.95
N GLY A 187 16.15 -5.89 -7.64
CA GLY A 187 16.30 -4.80 -6.67
C GLY A 187 17.72 -4.22 -6.63
N ARG A 188 18.76 -5.05 -6.79
CA ARG A 188 20.15 -4.59 -6.85
C ARG A 188 20.44 -3.81 -8.12
N VAL A 189 20.01 -4.30 -9.29
CA VAL A 189 20.18 -3.59 -10.56
C VAL A 189 19.41 -2.26 -10.54
N ALA A 190 18.16 -2.26 -10.09
CA ALA A 190 17.35 -1.06 -9.93
C ALA A 190 18.03 -0.02 -9.03
N ALA A 191 18.64 -0.45 -7.92
CA ALA A 191 19.36 0.44 -7.00
C ALA A 191 20.63 1.04 -7.62
N ASN A 192 21.36 0.27 -8.43
CA ASN A 192 22.51 0.77 -9.16
C ASN A 192 22.09 1.84 -10.18
N GLU A 193 21.04 1.60 -10.95
CA GLU A 193 20.55 2.58 -11.94
C GLU A 193 19.95 3.84 -11.30
N VAL A 194 19.36 3.71 -10.10
CA VAL A 194 18.95 4.86 -9.29
C VAL A 194 20.15 5.71 -8.90
N ALA A 195 21.25 5.09 -8.45
CA ALA A 195 22.46 5.80 -8.07
C ALA A 195 23.18 6.46 -9.26
N GLU A 196 23.21 5.79 -10.42
CA GLU A 196 23.90 6.26 -11.62
C GLU A 196 23.11 7.35 -12.37
N TYR A 197 21.79 7.16 -12.52
CA TYR A 197 20.96 8.01 -13.38
C TYR A 197 19.99 8.91 -12.60
N GLY A 198 20.05 8.93 -11.27
CA GLY A 198 19.21 9.80 -10.43
C GLY A 198 17.71 9.50 -10.51
N ARG A 199 17.34 8.25 -10.79
CA ARG A 199 15.93 7.82 -10.89
C ARG A 199 15.31 7.70 -9.50
N PHE A 200 14.01 7.91 -9.38
CA PHE A 200 13.32 7.77 -8.10
C PHE A 200 12.79 6.34 -7.90
N ASP A 201 13.24 5.67 -6.83
CA ASP A 201 12.82 4.31 -6.48
C ASP A 201 11.42 4.33 -5.81
N VAL A 202 10.41 3.76 -6.48
CA VAL A 202 9.04 3.63 -5.95
C VAL A 202 8.72 2.22 -5.44
N SER A 203 9.76 1.44 -5.10
CA SER A 203 9.63 0.16 -4.42
C SER A 203 8.80 0.29 -3.14
N THR A 204 8.15 -0.81 -2.78
CA THR A 204 7.28 -0.88 -1.59
C THR A 204 8.03 -0.40 -0.34
N LEU A 205 7.53 0.66 0.30
CA LEU A 205 8.06 1.27 1.53
C LEU A 205 9.49 1.84 1.43
N LYS A 206 10.03 2.01 0.22
CA LYS A 206 11.28 2.76 0.00
C LYS A 206 11.05 4.24 -0.32
N GLU A 207 9.80 4.68 -0.31
CA GLU A 207 9.39 6.07 -0.42
C GLU A 207 8.18 6.27 0.51
N PRO A 208 7.87 7.53 0.90
CA PRO A 208 6.84 7.79 1.91
C PRO A 208 5.40 7.81 1.39
N TYR A 209 5.17 7.89 0.08
CA TYR A 209 3.88 8.31 -0.49
C TYR A 209 2.94 7.14 -0.80
N ARG A 210 3.43 5.92 -1.08
CA ARG A 210 2.54 4.75 -1.31
C ARG A 210 1.67 4.41 -0.11
N ILE A 211 2.14 4.68 1.11
CA ILE A 211 1.33 4.53 2.33
C ILE A 211 0.14 5.47 2.27
N GLU A 212 0.36 6.72 1.88
CA GLU A 212 -0.67 7.76 1.84
C GLU A 212 -1.75 7.45 0.80
N GLY A 213 -1.37 6.86 -0.33
CA GLY A 213 -2.36 6.36 -1.27
C GLY A 213 -3.19 5.22 -0.68
N LYS A 214 -2.54 4.26 -0.04
CA LYS A 214 -3.20 3.06 0.50
C LYS A 214 -4.02 3.30 1.76
N LYS A 215 -3.70 4.32 2.56
CA LYS A 215 -4.46 4.63 3.78
C LYS A 215 -5.91 5.02 3.47
N THR A 216 -6.17 5.50 2.24
CA THR A 216 -7.53 5.79 1.77
C THR A 216 -8.47 4.60 1.84
N MET A 217 -7.96 3.35 1.81
CA MET A 217 -8.79 2.17 2.10
C MET A 217 -9.45 2.24 3.49
N GLY A 218 -8.72 2.74 4.49
CA GLY A 218 -9.23 2.89 5.85
C GLY A 218 -10.25 4.03 5.97
N TYR A 219 -9.99 5.15 5.28
CA TYR A 219 -10.95 6.25 5.18
C TYR A 219 -12.26 5.80 4.50
N GLU A 220 -12.15 5.04 3.41
CA GLU A 220 -13.32 4.53 2.69
C GLU A 220 -14.12 3.54 3.53
N VAL A 221 -13.45 2.61 4.21
CA VAL A 221 -14.14 1.67 5.12
C VAL A 221 -14.91 2.43 6.19
N ALA A 222 -14.32 3.46 6.80
CA ALA A 222 -15.02 4.28 7.78
C ALA A 222 -16.20 5.01 7.14
N GLU A 223 -15.98 5.75 6.05
CA GLU A 223 -17.01 6.55 5.40
C GLU A 223 -18.20 5.69 4.93
N GLN A 224 -17.93 4.55 4.28
CA GLN A 224 -18.95 3.64 3.76
C GLN A 224 -19.74 2.93 4.88
N LEU A 225 -19.21 2.91 6.10
CA LEU A 225 -19.89 2.41 7.31
C LEU A 225 -20.44 3.55 8.18
N GLY A 226 -20.61 4.76 7.63
CA GLY A 226 -21.18 5.89 8.36
C GLY A 226 -20.25 6.41 9.46
N TRP A 227 -18.94 6.34 9.22
CA TRP A 227 -17.87 6.72 10.15
C TRP A 227 -17.78 5.84 11.42
N ALA A 228 -18.37 4.64 11.35
CA ALA A 228 -18.09 3.56 12.28
C ALA A 228 -17.01 2.63 11.67
N LEU A 229 -16.26 1.95 12.54
CA LEU A 229 -15.24 0.99 12.12
C LEU A 229 -15.69 -0.45 12.40
N PRO A 230 -15.28 -1.44 11.58
CA PRO A 230 -15.55 -2.84 11.85
C PRO A 230 -14.76 -3.32 13.08
N ASP A 231 -15.19 -4.42 13.70
CA ASP A 231 -14.47 -4.99 14.85
C ASP A 231 -13.11 -5.61 14.45
N VAL A 232 -13.01 -6.13 13.22
CA VAL A 232 -11.82 -6.83 12.71
C VAL A 232 -11.58 -6.47 11.24
N ILE A 233 -10.31 -6.27 10.87
CA ILE A 233 -9.88 -6.18 9.47
C ILE A 233 -8.89 -7.31 9.18
N ILE A 234 -9.23 -8.16 8.21
CA ILE A 234 -8.36 -9.23 7.71
C ILE A 234 -7.68 -8.76 6.43
N TYR A 235 -6.35 -8.77 6.42
CA TYR A 235 -5.56 -8.24 5.32
C TYR A 235 -4.50 -9.25 4.85
N PRO A 236 -4.56 -9.71 3.58
CA PRO A 236 -3.49 -10.50 2.96
C PRO A 236 -2.20 -9.69 2.85
N THR A 237 -1.11 -10.18 3.46
CA THR A 237 0.12 -9.41 3.65
C THR A 237 1.30 -9.98 2.89
N GLY A 238 1.68 -9.29 1.82
CA GLY A 238 3.05 -9.30 1.30
C GLY A 238 3.88 -8.23 2.02
N GLY A 239 4.08 -7.08 1.39
CA GLY A 239 4.82 -5.95 1.98
C GLY A 239 4.06 -5.05 2.97
N GLY A 240 2.81 -5.41 3.34
CA GLY A 240 2.03 -4.79 4.44
C GLY A 240 1.66 -3.31 4.36
N THR A 241 2.00 -2.59 3.29
CA THR A 241 1.73 -1.14 3.18
C THR A 241 0.24 -0.76 3.35
N GLY A 242 -0.68 -1.65 2.95
CA GLY A 242 -2.12 -1.40 3.09
C GLY A 242 -2.57 -1.45 4.55
N LEU A 243 -2.13 -2.47 5.29
CA LEU A 243 -2.33 -2.58 6.74
C LEU A 243 -1.73 -1.39 7.49
N ILE A 244 -0.48 -1.02 7.18
CA ILE A 244 0.18 0.17 7.76
C ILE A 244 -0.61 1.44 7.45
N GLY A 245 -1.05 1.59 6.19
CA GLY A 245 -1.86 2.72 5.74
C GLY A 245 -3.17 2.82 6.51
N MET A 246 -3.96 1.75 6.58
CA MET A 246 -5.23 1.76 7.33
C MET A 246 -5.03 2.10 8.81
N TRP A 247 -4.01 1.52 9.46
CA TRP A 247 -3.70 1.85 10.85
C TRP A 247 -3.37 3.33 11.05
N LYS A 248 -2.61 3.91 10.11
CA LYS A 248 -2.33 5.35 10.06
C LYS A 248 -3.62 6.17 9.87
N ALA A 249 -4.49 5.78 8.94
CA ALA A 249 -5.76 6.47 8.68
C ALA A 249 -6.66 6.48 9.92
N PHE A 250 -6.75 5.37 10.66
CA PHE A 250 -7.55 5.33 11.90
C PHE A 250 -6.99 6.29 12.95
N ALA A 251 -5.67 6.35 13.14
CA ALA A 251 -5.06 7.32 14.04
C ALA A 251 -5.32 8.79 13.61
N GLU A 252 -5.25 9.07 12.31
CA GLU A 252 -5.54 10.40 11.76
C GLU A 252 -7.01 10.78 11.93
N MET A 253 -7.95 9.87 11.61
CA MET A 253 -9.38 10.12 11.76
C MET A 253 -9.81 10.32 13.23
N GLU A 254 -9.19 9.60 14.17
CA GLU A 254 -9.41 9.82 15.60
C GLU A 254 -8.93 11.22 16.02
N ALA A 255 -7.74 11.65 15.58
CA ALA A 255 -7.24 12.99 15.85
C ALA A 255 -8.09 14.10 15.21
N LEU A 256 -8.68 13.84 14.04
CA LEU A 256 -9.65 14.71 13.38
C LEU A 256 -11.02 14.74 14.11
N GLY A 257 -11.28 13.77 14.99
CA GLY A 257 -12.58 13.60 15.65
C GLY A 257 -13.67 13.07 14.71
N TRP A 258 -13.29 12.38 13.63
CA TRP A 258 -14.24 11.81 12.67
C TRP A 258 -14.75 10.42 13.10
N ILE A 259 -13.93 9.71 13.87
CA ILE A 259 -14.23 8.42 14.51
C ILE A 259 -13.93 8.51 16.01
N ASP A 260 -14.38 7.52 16.79
CA ASP A 260 -13.99 7.34 18.18
C ASP A 260 -12.64 6.60 18.33
N SER A 261 -12.25 6.28 19.56
CA SER A 261 -11.02 5.55 19.87
C SER A 261 -11.10 4.03 19.67
N LYS A 262 -12.28 3.48 19.35
CA LYS A 262 -12.46 2.03 19.13
C LYS A 262 -12.01 1.67 17.71
N ARG A 263 -10.76 1.21 17.59
CA ARG A 263 -10.17 0.78 16.31
C ARG A 263 -10.33 -0.75 16.08
N PRO A 264 -10.32 -1.22 14.82
CA PRO A 264 -10.42 -2.65 14.50
C PRO A 264 -9.21 -3.42 14.98
N ARG A 265 -9.41 -4.69 15.35
CA ARG A 265 -8.30 -5.66 15.46
C ARG A 265 -7.74 -5.92 14.07
N MET A 266 -6.43 -5.73 13.88
CA MET A 266 -5.78 -5.95 12.59
C MET A 266 -5.30 -7.40 12.49
N VAL A 267 -5.67 -8.09 11.43
CA VAL A 267 -5.23 -9.46 11.17
C VAL A 267 -4.41 -9.52 9.90
N THR A 268 -3.17 -9.99 10.01
CA THR A 268 -2.34 -10.27 8.84
C THR A 268 -2.48 -11.74 8.45
N VAL A 269 -2.64 -12.01 7.15
CA VAL A 269 -2.66 -13.38 6.62
C VAL A 269 -1.51 -13.54 5.62
N GLN A 270 -0.68 -14.58 5.78
CA GLN A 270 0.41 -14.91 4.87
C GLN A 270 0.33 -16.37 4.40
N ALA A 271 0.96 -16.68 3.27
CA ALA A 271 1.11 -18.08 2.85
C ALA A 271 2.15 -18.79 3.73
N GLU A 272 1.92 -20.04 4.11
CA GLU A 272 2.86 -20.84 4.92
C GLU A 272 4.27 -20.89 4.34
N GLY A 273 4.38 -20.99 3.01
CA GLY A 273 5.67 -21.01 2.31
C GLY A 273 6.38 -19.64 2.26
N CYS A 274 5.78 -18.58 2.80
CA CYS A 274 6.37 -17.24 2.93
C CYS A 274 5.69 -16.41 4.05
N ALA A 275 5.87 -16.80 5.32
CA ALA A 275 5.18 -16.20 6.47
C ALA A 275 6.09 -15.46 7.49
N PRO A 276 6.98 -14.53 7.09
CA PRO A 276 7.92 -13.89 8.01
C PRO A 276 7.24 -13.07 9.11
N MET A 277 6.11 -12.40 8.85
CA MET A 277 5.38 -11.63 9.86
C MET A 277 4.72 -12.54 10.88
N VAL A 278 4.17 -13.67 10.44
CA VAL A 278 3.53 -14.66 11.33
C VAL A 278 4.56 -15.20 12.32
N ARG A 279 5.73 -15.62 11.81
CA ARG A 279 6.84 -16.09 12.66
C ARG A 279 7.29 -15.04 13.65
N ALA A 280 7.56 -13.81 13.19
CA ALA A 280 8.02 -12.73 14.06
C ALA A 280 6.98 -12.32 15.11
N PHE A 281 5.70 -12.31 14.75
CA PHE A 281 4.60 -12.02 15.67
C PHE A 281 4.50 -13.06 16.79
N GLN A 282 4.53 -14.35 16.43
CA GLN A 282 4.46 -15.47 17.39
C GLN A 282 5.68 -15.54 18.32
N ARG A 283 6.85 -15.10 17.84
CA ARG A 283 8.09 -15.05 18.63
C ARG A 283 8.29 -13.74 19.36
N GLU A 284 7.31 -12.83 19.31
CA GLU A 284 7.38 -11.50 19.93
C GLU A 284 8.60 -10.66 19.46
N GLU A 285 9.08 -10.90 18.24
CA GLU A 285 10.25 -10.22 17.68
C GLU A 285 9.90 -8.79 17.25
N GLN A 286 10.83 -7.85 17.41
CA GLN A 286 10.62 -6.47 16.93
C GLN A 286 10.66 -6.36 15.40
N PHE A 287 11.51 -7.17 14.78
CA PHE A 287 11.74 -7.22 13.34
C PHE A 287 11.59 -8.65 12.85
N ALA A 288 11.17 -8.82 11.61
CA ALA A 288 11.07 -10.14 11.02
C ALA A 288 12.34 -10.49 10.26
N GLU A 289 12.93 -11.63 10.62
CA GLU A 289 13.99 -12.21 9.80
C GLU A 289 13.47 -12.52 8.38
N PRO A 290 14.28 -12.34 7.32
CA PRO A 290 13.91 -12.74 5.99
C PRO A 290 13.51 -14.22 5.89
N TRP A 291 12.47 -14.52 5.12
CA TRP A 291 12.06 -15.89 4.83
C TRP A 291 12.95 -16.53 3.77
N LYS A 292 13.57 -17.67 4.09
CA LYS A 292 14.42 -18.41 3.15
C LYS A 292 13.57 -19.32 2.25
N ASN A 293 13.97 -19.47 0.99
CA ASN A 293 13.30 -20.36 0.02
C ASN A 293 11.79 -20.13 -0.10
N ALA A 294 11.39 -18.85 -0.13
CA ALA A 294 9.99 -18.46 -0.20
C ALA A 294 9.28 -19.02 -1.43
N HIS A 295 8.14 -19.67 -1.23
CA HIS A 295 7.31 -20.25 -2.29
C HIS A 295 5.84 -20.14 -1.93
N THR A 296 5.00 -19.90 -2.93
CA THR A 296 3.53 -19.91 -2.83
C THR A 296 2.96 -19.72 -4.23
N VAL A 297 1.75 -20.20 -4.49
CA VAL A 297 0.98 -19.89 -5.70
C VAL A 297 0.54 -18.41 -5.77
N ALA A 298 0.56 -17.68 -4.65
CA ALA A 298 0.20 -16.26 -4.60
C ALA A 298 1.43 -15.35 -4.74
N ASP A 299 1.88 -15.14 -5.98
CA ASP A 299 3.08 -14.34 -6.28
C ASP A 299 3.09 -12.95 -5.63
N GLY A 300 1.95 -12.28 -5.58
CA GLY A 300 1.80 -10.95 -4.97
C GLY A 300 2.03 -10.93 -3.45
N LEU A 301 1.95 -12.09 -2.79
CA LEU A 301 2.16 -12.29 -1.35
C LEU A 301 3.54 -12.89 -1.02
N ARG A 302 4.29 -13.39 -2.02
CA ARG A 302 5.64 -13.96 -1.87
C ARG A 302 6.69 -12.88 -1.59
N VAL A 303 6.61 -12.26 -0.41
CA VAL A 303 7.51 -11.18 0.04
C VAL A 303 8.31 -11.68 1.25
N PRO A 304 9.55 -12.17 1.04
CA PRO A 304 10.33 -12.79 2.11
C PRO A 304 10.85 -11.79 3.15
N ALA A 305 11.00 -10.51 2.79
CA ALA A 305 11.42 -9.45 3.70
C ALA A 305 10.67 -8.16 3.39
N ALA A 306 10.12 -7.52 4.42
CA ALA A 306 9.41 -6.24 4.32
C ALA A 306 10.21 -5.13 5.00
N VAL A 307 10.41 -4.00 4.32
CA VAL A 307 11.20 -2.87 4.86
C VAL A 307 10.56 -2.24 6.10
N GLY A 308 9.22 -2.24 6.18
CA GLY A 308 8.45 -1.78 7.34
C GLY A 308 7.78 -2.91 8.11
N ASP A 309 8.44 -4.05 8.23
CA ASP A 309 8.03 -5.19 9.07
C ASP A 309 7.59 -4.78 10.49
N PHE A 310 8.40 -3.98 11.18
CA PHE A 310 8.10 -3.50 12.53
C PHE A 310 6.83 -2.64 12.59
N LEU A 311 6.48 -1.91 11.53
CA LEU A 311 5.22 -1.15 11.47
C LEU A 311 4.01 -2.08 11.39
N ILE A 312 4.13 -3.20 10.68
CA ILE A 312 3.09 -4.23 10.62
C ILE A 312 2.94 -4.84 12.01
N LEU A 313 4.04 -5.31 12.61
CA LEU A 313 4.04 -5.95 13.92
C LEU A 313 3.48 -5.03 15.02
N ASN A 314 3.84 -3.75 15.00
CA ASN A 314 3.29 -2.76 15.92
C ASN A 314 1.79 -2.60 15.74
N ALA A 315 1.29 -2.43 14.50
CA ALA A 315 -0.15 -2.33 14.25
C ALA A 315 -0.93 -3.57 14.72
N LEU A 316 -0.38 -4.78 14.54
CA LEU A 316 -0.99 -6.00 15.06
C LEU A 316 -1.05 -6.00 16.60
N ARG A 317 0.02 -5.61 17.27
CA ARG A 317 0.09 -5.59 18.75
C ARG A 317 -0.80 -4.50 19.35
N GLU A 318 -0.70 -3.27 18.84
CA GLU A 318 -1.46 -2.10 19.29
C GLU A 318 -2.97 -2.31 19.09
N SER A 319 -3.37 -2.99 18.01
CA SER A 319 -4.78 -3.32 17.75
C SER A 319 -5.28 -4.57 18.47
N GLN A 320 -4.46 -5.25 19.27
CA GLN A 320 -4.78 -6.57 19.86
C GLN A 320 -5.21 -7.60 18.79
N GLY A 321 -4.61 -7.47 17.61
CA GLY A 321 -4.80 -8.29 16.43
C GLY A 321 -4.05 -9.61 16.48
N THR A 322 -3.87 -10.23 15.30
CA THR A 322 -3.11 -11.49 15.20
C THR A 322 -2.50 -11.70 13.81
N ALA A 323 -1.64 -12.70 13.69
CA ALA A 323 -1.02 -13.12 12.45
C ALA A 323 -1.31 -14.60 12.19
N VAL A 324 -1.78 -14.93 10.99
CA VAL A 324 -2.14 -16.30 10.59
C VAL A 324 -1.42 -16.67 9.30
N ALA A 325 -0.90 -17.90 9.26
CA ALA A 325 -0.41 -18.51 8.02
C ALA A 325 -1.47 -19.49 7.50
N VAL A 326 -1.62 -19.56 6.18
CA VAL A 326 -2.51 -20.52 5.50
C VAL A 326 -1.75 -21.22 4.38
N SER A 327 -2.04 -22.50 4.16
CA SER A 327 -1.46 -23.25 3.05
C SER A 327 -1.97 -22.73 1.71
N ASP A 328 -1.23 -22.97 0.63
CA ASP A 328 -1.68 -22.64 -0.74
C ASP A 328 -3.00 -23.35 -1.08
N ARG A 329 -3.21 -24.56 -0.55
CA ARG A 329 -4.45 -25.30 -0.72
C ARG A 329 -5.62 -24.59 -0.06
N GLU A 330 -5.50 -24.22 1.21
CA GLU A 330 -6.55 -23.49 1.94
C GLU A 330 -6.84 -22.14 1.29
N MET A 331 -5.82 -21.46 0.79
CA MET A 331 -5.97 -20.21 0.05
C MET A 331 -6.82 -20.40 -1.22
N MET A 332 -6.52 -21.43 -2.01
CA MET A 332 -7.28 -21.75 -3.23
C MET A 332 -8.70 -22.22 -2.91
N ASP A 333 -8.88 -23.04 -1.87
CA ASP A 333 -10.20 -23.48 -1.40
C ASP A 333 -11.04 -22.27 -0.94
N GLY A 334 -10.42 -21.32 -0.24
CA GLY A 334 -11.04 -20.05 0.16
C GLY A 334 -11.42 -19.16 -1.03
N ALA A 335 -10.53 -18.99 -2.01
CA ALA A 335 -10.80 -18.24 -3.23
C ALA A 335 -11.96 -18.86 -4.04
N ASN A 336 -11.96 -20.18 -4.19
CA ASN A 336 -13.05 -20.92 -4.84
C ASN A 336 -14.36 -20.83 -4.05
N LEU A 337 -14.28 -20.83 -2.71
CA LEU A 337 -15.44 -20.62 -1.86
C LEU A 337 -16.04 -19.21 -2.05
N ILE A 338 -15.20 -18.18 -2.14
CA ILE A 338 -15.66 -16.81 -2.47
C ILE A 338 -16.31 -16.78 -3.85
N GLY A 339 -15.70 -17.38 -4.87
CA GLY A 339 -16.24 -17.38 -6.24
C GLY A 339 -17.55 -18.14 -6.41
N ARG A 340 -17.76 -19.20 -5.62
CA ARG A 340 -19.04 -19.93 -5.55
C ARG A 340 -19.96 -19.41 -4.45
N THR A 341 -19.56 -18.35 -3.74
CA THR A 341 -20.18 -17.48 -2.70
C THR A 341 -21.26 -16.52 -3.18
#